data_AF-F3YU77-F1
#
_entry.id   AF-F3YU77-F1
#
_cell.length_a   1.000
_cell.length_b   1.000
_cell.length_c   1.000
_cell.angle_alpha   90.00
_cell.angle_beta   90.00
_cell.angle_gamma   90.00
#
_symmetry.space_group_name_H-M   'P 1'
#
loop_
_entity.id
_entity.type
_entity.pdbx_description
1 polymer ?
#
loop_
_entity_poly.entity_id
_entity_poly.type
_entity_poly.pdbx_seq_one_letter_code
_entity_poly.pdbx_strand_id
1 'polypeptide(L)'
;MQKTVSAYLDHFHFDFDNAGAIVTLSPTAPDGLKHLFTRLCATQPTETAICLYEGLAAIAYADECTPLTFDPEICPANFMQELTVELERMAWG
;
A
#
# COMPACT_ATOMS: atom_id res chain seq x y z
N MET A 1 4.31 -13.02 -5.45
CA MET A 1 3.58 -11.83 -4.99
C MET A 1 3.70 -11.66 -3.47
N GLN A 2 3.15 -12.55 -2.64
CA GLN A 2 3.13 -12.40 -1.17
C GLN A 2 4.51 -12.15 -0.52
N LYS A 3 5.55 -12.93 -0.86
CA LYS A 3 6.91 -12.71 -0.33
C LYS A 3 7.48 -11.34 -0.67
N THR A 4 7.26 -10.88 -1.90
CA THR A 4 7.72 -9.56 -2.38
C THR A 4 6.97 -8.43 -1.65
N VAL A 5 5.65 -8.58 -1.51
CA VAL A 5 4.79 -7.61 -0.84
C VAL A 5 5.08 -7.55 0.66
N SER A 6 5.34 -8.69 1.31
CA SER A 6 5.76 -8.72 2.71
C SER A 6 7.05 -7.94 2.96
N ALA A 7 8.04 -8.01 2.04
CA ALA A 7 9.26 -7.23 2.15
C ALA A 7 9.03 -5.72 1.95
N TYR A 8 7.97 -5.31 1.26
CA TYR A 8 7.63 -3.90 1.10
C TYR A 8 7.14 -3.26 2.42
N LEU A 9 6.53 -4.04 3.31
CA LEU A 9 6.01 -3.54 4.58
C LEU A 9 7.11 -2.97 5.48
N ASP A 10 8.32 -3.53 5.43
CA ASP A 10 9.48 -3.09 6.21
C ASP A 10 9.98 -1.68 5.84
N HIS A 11 9.46 -1.10 4.76
CA HIS A 11 9.84 0.22 4.27
C HIS A 11 8.83 1.32 4.60
N PHE A 12 7.76 1.01 5.34
CA PHE A 12 6.82 2.01 5.82
C PHE A 12 7.21 2.50 7.21
N HIS A 13 7.09 3.82 7.42
CA HIS A 13 7.29 4.47 8.70
C HIS A 13 6.01 5.18 9.12
N PHE A 14 5.61 4.94 10.36
CA PHE A 14 4.43 5.52 10.97
C PHE A 14 4.88 6.55 12.00
N ASP A 15 4.47 7.79 11.80
CA ASP A 15 4.54 8.84 12.81
C ASP A 15 3.11 9.15 13.27
N PHE A 16 2.94 9.50 14.54
CA PHE A 16 1.65 9.81 15.12
C PHE A 16 1.73 11.20 15.72
N ASP A 17 0.96 12.12 15.16
CA ASP A 17 0.85 13.48 15.68
C ASP A 17 -0.59 13.78 16.15
N ASN A 18 -0.84 15.03 16.53
CA ASN A 18 -2.17 15.47 16.98
C ASN A 18 -3.22 15.50 15.84
N ALA A 19 -2.81 15.32 14.58
CA ALA A 19 -3.67 15.30 13.41
C ALA A 19 -3.93 13.88 12.88
N GLY A 20 -3.18 12.86 13.34
CA GLY A 20 -3.42 11.46 13.04
C GLY A 20 -2.15 10.66 12.76
N ALA A 21 -2.30 9.56 12.03
CA ALA A 21 -1.18 8.75 11.56
C ALA A 21 -0.63 9.32 10.26
N ILE A 22 0.67 9.60 10.23
CA ILE A 22 1.42 9.96 9.03
C ILE A 22 2.19 8.73 8.58
N VAL A 23 1.93 8.30 7.36
CA VAL A 23 2.63 7.16 6.74
C VAL A 23 3.60 7.69 5.69
N THR A 24 4.88 7.35 5.86
CA THR A 24 5.94 7.72 4.92
C THR A 24 6.71 6.50 4.45
N LEU A 25 7.35 6.65 3.29
CA LEU A 25 8.17 5.60 2.70
C LEU A 25 9.66 5.85 2.98
N SER A 26 10.37 4.80 3.38
CA SER A 26 11.81 4.81 3.59
C SER A 26 12.56 5.27 2.32
N PRO A 27 13.62 6.09 2.44
CA PRO A 27 14.43 6.50 1.28
C PRO A 27 15.12 5.30 0.60
N THR A 28 15.35 4.21 1.33
CA THR A 28 15.93 2.96 0.82
C THR A 28 14.89 1.98 0.30
N ALA A 29 13.62 2.39 0.19
CA ALA A 29 12.59 1.55 -0.38
C ALA A 29 12.94 1.12 -1.82
N PRO A 30 12.60 -0.11 -2.23
CA PRO A 30 12.79 -0.58 -3.60
C PRO A 30 12.05 0.30 -4.61
N ASP A 31 12.58 0.42 -5.82
CA ASP A 31 12.02 1.29 -6.86
C ASP A 31 10.58 0.91 -7.22
N GLY A 32 10.25 -0.39 -7.19
CA GLY A 32 8.88 -0.86 -7.37
C GLY A 32 7.90 -0.30 -6.35
N LEU A 33 8.29 -0.25 -5.08
CA LEU A 33 7.46 0.31 -4.01
C LEU A 33 7.34 1.83 -4.11
N LYS A 34 8.44 2.51 -4.46
CA LYS A 34 8.42 3.96 -4.75
C LYS A 34 7.49 4.29 -5.92
N HIS A 35 7.47 3.44 -6.93
CA HIS A 35 6.56 3.58 -8.07
C HIS A 35 5.10 3.45 -7.65
N LEU A 36 4.75 2.39 -6.89
CA LEU A 36 3.40 2.20 -6.34
C LEU A 36 2.95 3.38 -5.51
N PHE A 37 3.80 3.84 -4.59
CA PHE A 37 3.53 4.99 -3.72
C PHE A 37 3.29 6.25 -4.55
N THR A 38 4.16 6.56 -5.50
CA THR A 38 4.01 7.74 -6.35
C THR A 38 2.73 7.67 -7.19
N ARG A 39 2.37 6.49 -7.68
CA ARG A 39 1.22 6.30 -8.57
C ARG A 39 -0.10 6.38 -7.83
N LEU A 40 -0.23 5.66 -6.72
CA LEU A 40 -1.48 5.50 -5.97
C LEU A 40 -1.70 6.62 -4.95
N CYS A 41 -0.63 7.27 -4.49
CA CYS A 41 -0.70 8.26 -3.42
C CYS A 41 -0.53 9.72 -3.88
N ALA A 42 -0.45 9.98 -5.19
CA ALA A 42 -0.15 11.32 -5.73
C ALA A 42 -1.11 12.44 -5.27
N THR A 43 -2.39 12.12 -5.05
CA THR A 43 -3.44 13.12 -4.78
C THR A 43 -3.65 13.39 -3.29
N GLN A 44 -3.51 12.37 -2.44
CA GLN A 44 -3.77 12.44 -1.00
C GLN A 44 -2.75 11.59 -0.23
N PRO A 45 -1.47 12.00 -0.20
CA PRO A 45 -0.36 11.11 0.14
C PRO A 45 -0.44 10.51 1.53
N THR A 46 -1.03 11.19 2.51
CA THR A 46 -1.16 10.64 3.88
C THR A 46 -2.22 9.54 3.96
N GLU A 47 -3.45 9.82 3.53
CA GLU A 47 -4.58 8.88 3.61
C GLU A 47 -4.37 7.67 2.69
N THR A 48 -3.96 7.93 1.46
CA THR A 48 -3.72 6.85 0.48
C THR A 48 -2.46 6.04 0.77
N ALA A 49 -1.49 6.55 1.55
CA ALA A 49 -0.36 5.76 2.02
C ALA A 49 -0.76 4.76 3.10
N ILE A 50 -1.72 5.13 3.97
CA ILE A 50 -2.33 4.18 4.92
C ILE A 50 -3.01 3.06 4.13
N CYS A 51 -3.83 3.41 3.14
CA CYS A 51 -4.49 2.43 2.27
C CYS A 51 -3.50 1.54 1.52
N LEU A 52 -2.38 2.10 1.05
CA LEU A 52 -1.32 1.33 0.40
C LEU A 52 -0.71 0.31 1.36
N TYR A 53 -0.37 0.74 2.57
CA TYR A 53 0.16 -0.16 3.59
C TYR A 53 -0.83 -1.27 3.94
N GLU A 54 -2.09 -0.92 4.23
CA GLU A 54 -3.13 -1.89 4.58
C GLU A 54 -3.39 -2.87 3.42
N GLY A 55 -3.43 -2.39 2.18
CA GLY A 55 -3.53 -3.19 0.97
C GLY A 55 -2.39 -4.19 0.82
N LEU A 56 -1.16 -3.74 1.02
CA LEU A 56 0.02 -4.61 0.98
C LEU A 56 0.02 -5.60 2.15
N ALA A 57 -0.33 -5.17 3.37
CA ALA A 57 -0.39 -6.03 4.54
C ALA A 57 -1.42 -7.14 4.34
N ALA A 58 -2.60 -6.77 3.86
CA ALA A 58 -3.64 -7.70 3.51
C ALA A 58 -3.19 -8.75 2.47
N ILE A 59 -2.51 -8.33 1.41
CA ILE A 59 -1.96 -9.27 0.40
C ILE A 59 -0.85 -10.14 1.01
N ALA A 60 0.02 -9.58 1.85
CA ALA A 60 1.12 -10.30 2.49
C ALA A 60 0.63 -11.40 3.44
N TYR A 61 -0.46 -11.14 4.17
CA TYR A 61 -1.01 -12.00 5.22
C TYR A 61 -2.26 -12.79 4.79
N ALA A 62 -2.70 -12.67 3.54
CA ALA A 62 -3.83 -13.44 3.04
C ALA A 62 -3.46 -14.95 2.97
N ASP A 63 -3.95 -15.73 3.94
CA ASP A 63 -3.89 -17.20 3.89
C ASP A 63 -4.85 -17.74 2.80
N GLU A 64 -5.95 -17.03 2.55
CA GLU A 64 -6.87 -17.22 1.41
C GLU A 64 -7.32 -15.83 0.91
N CYS A 65 -7.66 -15.70 -0.39
CA CYS A 65 -8.21 -14.48 -0.99
C CYS A 65 -9.62 -14.17 -0.46
N THR A 66 -9.76 -13.85 0.81
CA THR A 66 -10.98 -13.23 1.33
C THR A 66 -11.09 -11.81 0.78
N PRO A 67 -12.30 -11.36 0.39
CA PRO A 67 -12.49 -10.01 -0.09
C PRO A 67 -12.14 -9.04 1.03
N LEU A 68 -11.10 -8.24 0.80
CA LEU A 68 -10.63 -7.26 1.75
C LEU A 68 -11.62 -6.11 1.84
N THR A 69 -12.19 -5.91 3.02
CA THR A 69 -13.02 -4.74 3.31
C THR A 69 -12.11 -3.63 3.80
N PHE A 70 -11.87 -2.64 2.95
CA PHE A 70 -11.29 -1.37 3.36
C PHE A 70 -12.38 -0.47 3.86
N ASP A 71 -12.05 0.39 4.82
CA ASP A 71 -12.95 1.45 5.23
C ASP A 71 -13.10 2.44 4.06
N PRO A 72 -14.28 2.57 3.45
CA PRO A 72 -14.49 3.49 2.33
C PRO A 72 -14.39 4.97 2.75
N GLU A 73 -14.42 5.28 4.05
CA GLU A 73 -14.14 6.62 4.57
C GLU A 73 -12.64 6.95 4.51
N ILE A 74 -11.77 5.93 4.48
CA ILE A 74 -10.31 6.07 4.47
C ILE A 74 -9.74 5.79 3.07
N CYS A 75 -10.26 4.78 2.37
CA CYS A 75 -9.72 4.31 1.10
C CYS A 75 -10.68 4.48 -0.08
N PRO A 76 -10.19 4.94 -1.24
CA PRO A 76 -10.99 4.97 -2.46
C PRO A 76 -11.55 3.58 -2.81
N ALA A 77 -12.80 3.51 -3.27
CA ALA A 77 -13.48 2.24 -3.54
C ALA A 77 -12.76 1.34 -4.56
N ASN A 78 -12.00 1.92 -5.49
CA ASN A 78 -11.21 1.24 -6.51
C ASN A 78 -9.74 0.99 -6.10
N PHE A 79 -9.31 1.44 -4.92
CA PHE A 79 -7.89 1.45 -4.53
C PHE A 79 -7.26 0.06 -4.61
N MET A 80 -7.94 -0.96 -4.08
CA MET A 80 -7.41 -2.33 -4.08
C MET A 80 -7.33 -2.96 -5.46
N GLN A 81 -8.28 -2.63 -6.34
CA GLN A 81 -8.23 -3.09 -7.72
C GLN A 81 -7.02 -2.46 -8.42
N GLU A 82 -6.77 -1.17 -8.22
CA GLU A 82 -5.61 -0.48 -8.78
C GLU A 82 -4.29 -1.03 -8.23
N LEU A 83 -4.20 -1.25 -6.91
CA LEU A 83 -3.03 -1.85 -6.28
C LEU A 83 -2.72 -3.24 -6.86
N THR A 84 -3.74 -4.08 -7.01
CA THR A 84 -3.58 -5.44 -7.56
C THR A 84 -3.09 -5.39 -9.00
N VAL A 85 -3.68 -4.55 -9.84
CA VAL A 85 -3.29 -4.38 -11.25
C VAL A 85 -1.82 -3.92 -11.37
N GLU A 86 -1.38 -2.97 -10.55
CA GLU A 86 0.00 -2.49 -10.61
C GLU A 86 0.98 -3.55 -10.06
N LEU A 87 0.63 -4.29 -9.01
CA LEU A 87 1.45 -5.39 -8.51
C LEU A 87 1.59 -6.52 -9.55
N GLU A 88 0.51 -6.85 -10.26
CA GLU A 88 0.54 -7.80 -11.37
C GLU A 88 1.42 -7.28 -12.51
N ARG A 89 1.28 -6.01 -12.90
CA ARG A 89 2.15 -5.41 -13.92
C ARG A 89 3.62 -5.50 -13.55
N MET A 90 3.97 -5.25 -12.29
CA MET A 90 5.35 -5.33 -11.80
C MET A 90 5.89 -6.75 -11.69
N ALA A 91 5.02 -7.76 -11.53
CA ALA A 91 5.44 -9.15 -11.45
C ALA A 91 5.70 -9.79 -12.83
N TRP A 92 5.15 -9.21 -13.91
CA TRP A 92 5.22 -9.73 -15.28
C TRP A 92 5.88 -8.78 -16.29
N GLY A 93 6.35 -7.62 -15.84
CA GLY A 93 7.14 -6.65 -16.62
C GLY A 93 8.63 -6.76 -16.32
#